data_AF-A0A4V1UGJ3-F1
#
_entry.id   AF-A0A4V1UGJ3-F1
#
_cell.length_a   1.000
_cell.length_b   1.000
_cell.length_c   1.000
_cell.angle_alpha   90.00
_cell.angle_beta   90.00
_cell.angle_gamma   90.00
#
_symmetry.space_group_name_H-M   'P 1'
#
loop_
_entity.id
_entity.type
_entity.pdbx_description
1 polymer ?
#
loop_
_entity_poly.entity_id
_entity_poly.type
_entity_poly.pdbx_seq_one_letter_code
_entity_poly.pdbx_strand_id
1 'polypeptide(L)' 'MERNERLHREAESLWAALSAEPPPNGLRGARLLDAALHLKDAGAYDRLYSPHLRPTQITRPR' A
#
# COMPACT_ATOMS: atom_id res chain seq x y z
N MET A 1 1.71 -7.90 -23.09
CA MET A 1 1.74 -6.64 -22.32
C MET A 1 3.17 -6.40 -21.87
N GLU A 2 3.70 -5.22 -22.16
CA GLU A 2 5.00 -4.76 -21.67
C GLU A 2 4.96 -4.57 -20.14
N ARG A 3 6.03 -4.93 -19.43
CA ARG A 3 6.09 -4.89 -17.96
C ARG A 3 5.72 -3.52 -17.40
N ASN A 4 6.17 -2.46 -18.07
CA ASN A 4 5.95 -1.07 -17.63
C ASN A 4 4.49 -0.63 -17.76
N GLU A 5 3.77 -1.11 -18.78
CA GLU A 5 2.34 -0.85 -18.93
C GLU A 5 1.54 -1.53 -17.83
N ARG A 6 1.89 -2.78 -17.49
CA ARG A 6 1.24 -3.51 -16.40
C ARG A 6 1.41 -2.77 -15.08
N LEU A 7 2.64 -2.36 -14.80
CA LEU A 7 2.97 -1.63 -13.57
C LEU A 7 2.24 -0.29 -13.49
N HIS A 8 2.11 0.42 -14.62
CA HIS A 8 1.35 1.67 -14.66
C HIS A 8 -0.13 1.46 -14.34
N ARG A 9 -0.79 0.44 -14.92
CA ARG A 9 -2.19 0.12 -14.61
C ARG A 9 -2.40 -0.28 -13.16
N GLU A 10 -1.48 -1.07 -12.61
CA GLU A 10 -1.53 -1.46 -11.20
C GLU A 10 -1.39 -0.24 -10.27
N ALA A 11 -0.48 0.67 -10.60
CA ALA A 11 -0.29 1.92 -9.85
C ALA A 11 -1.53 2.83 -9.91
N GLU A 12 -2.16 2.97 -11.06
CA GLU A 12 -3.40 3.74 -11.22
C GLU A 12 -4.57 3.12 -10.43
N SER A 13 -4.72 1.80 -10.52
CA SER A 13 -5.73 1.06 -9.75
C SER A 13 -5.53 1.23 -8.25
N LEU A 14 -4.28 1.13 -7.78
CA LEU A 14 -3.94 1.34 -6.37
C LEU A 14 -4.25 2.77 -5.91
N TRP A 15 -3.89 3.78 -6.71
CA TRP A 15 -4.18 5.17 -6.41
C TRP A 15 -5.69 5.41 -6.25
N ALA A 16 -6.50 4.92 -7.19
CA ALA A 16 -7.96 5.06 -7.15
C ALA A 16 -8.60 4.33 -5.95
N ALA A 17 -7.97 3.25 -5.46
CA ALA A 17 -8.45 2.55 -4.27
C ALA A 17 -8.08 3.27 -2.95
N LEU A 18 -6.99 4.04 -2.95
CA LEU A 18 -6.47 4.72 -1.76
C LEU A 18 -6.89 6.19 -1.65
N SER A 19 -7.21 6.84 -2.77
CA SER A 19 -7.56 8.26 -2.87
C SER A 19 -8.84 8.47 -3.67
N ALA A 20 -9.60 9.50 -3.30
CA ALA A 20 -10.74 9.98 -4.09
C ALA A 20 -10.33 10.93 -5.23
N GLU A 21 -9.06 11.37 -5.23
CA GLU A 21 -8.52 12.31 -6.21
C GLU A 21 -7.80 11.59 -7.35
N PRO A 22 -7.80 12.14 -8.58
CA PRO A 22 -7.05 11.58 -9.69
C PRO A 22 -5.53 11.61 -9.41
N PRO A 23 -4.75 10.67 -9.98
CA PRO A 23 -3.30 10.64 -9.80
C PRO A 23 -2.62 11.91 -10.37
N PRO A 24 -1.49 12.34 -9.79
CA PRO A 24 -0.82 13.58 -10.19
C PRO A 24 -0.31 13.52 -11.62
N ASN A 25 -0.48 14.61 -12.36
CA ASN A 25 -0.01 14.74 -13.73
C ASN A 25 1.53 14.57 -13.78
N GLY A 26 2.00 13.70 -14.68
CA GLY A 26 3.43 13.46 -14.91
C GLY A 26 4.04 12.31 -14.12
N LEU A 27 3.33 11.72 -13.15
CA LEU A 27 3.75 10.47 -12.52
C LEU A 27 3.26 9.26 -13.32
N ARG A 28 4.15 8.30 -13.59
CA ARG A 28 3.84 7.06 -14.31
C ARG A 28 4.57 5.87 -13.73
N GLY A 29 4.00 4.68 -13.97
CA GLY A 29 4.60 3.41 -13.59
C GLY A 29 5.10 3.40 -12.14
N ALA A 30 6.39 3.15 -11.97
CA ALA A 30 7.00 2.97 -10.65
C ALA A 30 6.93 4.22 -9.77
N ARG A 31 7.03 5.42 -10.35
CA ARG A 31 6.95 6.67 -9.56
C ARG A 31 5.53 6.94 -9.08
N LEU A 32 4.52 6.56 -9.87
CA LEU A 32 3.14 6.65 -9.43
C LEU A 32 2.85 5.64 -8.32
N LEU A 33 3.37 4.41 -8.44
CA LEU A 33 3.25 3.38 -7.41
C LEU A 33 3.87 3.85 -6.09
N ASP A 34 5.08 4.40 -6.14
CA ASP A 34 5.77 4.92 -4.97
C ASP A 34 4.97 6.03 -4.29
N ALA A 35 4.45 7.00 -5.07
CA ALA A 35 3.59 8.04 -4.53
C ALA A 35 2.30 7.48 -3.90
N ALA A 36 1.68 6.47 -4.53
CA ALA A 36 0.48 5.82 -4.00
C ALA A 36 0.75 5.14 -2.65
N LEU A 37 1.92 4.52 -2.46
CA LEU A 37 2.30 3.87 -1.21
C LEU A 37 2.46 4.85 -0.04
N HIS A 38 2.73 6.14 -0.32
CA HIS A 38 2.84 7.18 0.70
C HIS A 38 1.49 7.85 1.04
N LEU A 39 0.39 7.51 0.36
CA LEU A 39 -0.95 8.04 0.66
C LEU A 39 -1.52 7.55 1.99
N LYS A 40 -1.08 6.37 2.44
CA LYS A 40 -1.38 5.85 3.77
C LYS A 40 -0.08 5.53 4.46
N ASP A 41 0.00 5.92 5.72
CA ASP A 41 1.06 5.42 6.58
C ASP A 41 0.91 3.90 6.68
N ALA A 42 1.92 3.17 6.22
CA ALA A 42 1.95 1.74 6.37
C ALA A 42 2.08 1.45 7.86
N GLY A 43 0.95 1.16 8.52
CA GLY A 43 0.93 0.81 9.93
C GLY A 43 1.95 -0.28 10.23
N ALA A 44 2.56 -0.23 11.42
CA ALA A 44 3.59 -1.20 11.80
C ALA A 44 3.09 -2.63 11.56
N TYR A 45 3.79 -3.36 10.69
CA TYR A 45 3.41 -4.73 10.35
C TYR A 45 3.57 -5.63 11.58
N ASP A 46 2.45 -5.92 12.23
CA ASP A 46 2.41 -6.77 13.42
C ASP A 46 2.24 -8.24 13.02
N ARG A 47 3.37 -8.95 12.96
CA ARG A 47 3.43 -10.40 12.66
C ARG A 47 2.67 -11.27 13.66
N LEU A 48 2.33 -10.73 14.82
CA LEU A 48 1.65 -11.47 15.88
C LEU A 48 0.15 -11.15 15.91
N TYR A 49 -0.36 -10.33 15.00
CA TYR A 49 -1.78 -10.03 14.92
C TYR A 49 -2.57 -11.30 14.60
N SER A 50 -3.39 -11.75 15.55
CA SER A 50 -4.32 -12.86 15.39
C SER A 50 -5.73 -12.37 15.67
N PRO A 51 -6.72 -12.65 14.80
CA PRO A 51 -8.11 -12.27 15.04
C PRO A 51 -8.74 -13.04 16.22
N HIS A 52 -8.07 -14.08 16.72
CA HIS A 52 -8.55 -14.93 17.81
C HIS A 52 -7.90 -14.62 19.16
N LEU A 53 -6.86 -13.78 19.19
CA LEU A 53 -6.15 -13.40 20.41
C LEU A 53 -6.26 -11.90 20.63
N ARG A 54 -6.54 -11.49 21.87
CA ARG A 54 -6.45 -10.07 22.23
C ARG A 54 -4.97 -9.65 22.29
N PRO A 55 -4.63 -8.39 21.96
CA PRO A 55 -3.24 -7.91 22.01
C PRO A 55 -2.54 -8.18 23.35
N THR A 56 -3.27 -8.13 24.47
CA THR A 56 -2.76 -8.39 25.82
C THR A 56 -2.40 -9.86 26.08
N GLN A 57 -2.83 -10.80 25.23
CA GLN A 57 -2.53 -12.23 25.34
C GLN A 57 -1.32 -12.64 24.50
N ILE A 58 -0.77 -11.71 23.71
CA ILE A 58 0.39 -11.95 22.86
C ILE A 58 1.64 -11.57 23.64
N THR A 59 2.43 -12.57 24.04
CA THR A 59 3.75 -12.36 24.62
C THR A 59 4.71 -11.86 23.53
N ARG A 60 5.26 -10.67 23.71
CA ARG A 60 6.28 -10.10 22.80
C ARG A 60 7.69 -10.30 23.38
N PRO A 61 8.70 -10.58 22.55
CA PRO A 61 10.09 -10.54 23.00
C PRO A 61 10.45 -9.12 23.47
N ARG A 62 11.29 -9.03 24.51
CA ARG A 62 11.84 -7.76 25.01
C ARG A 62 13.08 -7.36 24.23
#